data_AF-A0A3D1CXL9-F1
#
_entry.id   AF-A0A3D1CXL9-F1
#
_cell.length_a   1.000
_cell.length_b   1.000
_cell.length_c   1.000
_cell.angle_alpha   90.00
_cell.angle_beta   90.00
_cell.angle_gamma   90.00
#
_symmetry.space_group_name_H-M   'P 1'
#
loop_
_entity.id
_entity.type
_entity.pdbx_description
1 polymer ?
#
loop_
_entity_poly.entity_id
_entity_poly.type
_entity_poly.pdbx_seq_one_letter_code
_entity_poly.pdbx_strand_id
1 'polypeptide(L)'
;QSKLALESDFAYMWMAYQNNLELTQLEVESLENAKLNYEIAMERYQIGDLSGLELREAQNSLLEAEQRLLTAQYNTKLYEISLLQVSGRVGEYLIPLSPPAGRSSPTEVR
;
A
#
# COMPACT_ATOMS: atom_id res chain seq x y z
N GLN A 1 -5.73 29.91 22.10
CA GLN A 1 -5.46 29.75 20.66
C GLN A 1 -4.78 28.42 20.34
N SER A 2 -3.79 27.96 21.10
CA SER A 2 -3.11 26.66 20.85
C SER A 2 -4.01 25.42 20.91
N LYS A 3 -5.00 25.35 21.82
CA LYS A 3 -5.92 24.19 21.94
C LYS A 3 -6.82 23.99 20.72
N LEU A 4 -7.40 25.07 20.18
CA LEU A 4 -8.30 25.01 19.03
C LEU A 4 -7.56 24.58 17.75
N ALA A 5 -6.30 25.05 17.59
CA ALA A 5 -5.44 24.63 16.49
C ALA A 5 -5.14 23.12 16.56
N LEU A 6 -4.80 22.61 17.75
CA LEU A 6 -4.54 21.19 17.97
C LEU A 6 -5.76 20.30 17.66
N GLU A 7 -6.95 20.73 18.10
CA GLU A 7 -8.21 20.01 17.82
C GLU A 7 -8.52 20.00 16.31
N SER A 8 -8.27 21.11 15.62
CA SER A 8 -8.42 21.22 14.16
C SER A 8 -7.44 20.33 13.41
N ASP A 9 -6.17 20.33 13.80
CA ASP A 9 -5.12 19.52 13.18
C ASP A 9 -5.42 18.03 13.35
N PHE A 10 -5.81 17.62 14.56
CA PHE A 10 -6.23 16.25 14.85
C PHE A 10 -7.41 15.81 13.97
N ALA A 11 -8.47 16.64 13.89
CA ALA A 11 -9.65 16.34 13.10
C ALA A 11 -9.30 16.19 11.61
N TYR A 12 -8.46 17.08 11.07
CA TYR A 12 -7.98 16.99 9.69
C TYR A 12 -7.23 15.68 9.43
N MET A 13 -6.28 15.33 10.30
CA MET A 13 -5.46 14.12 10.15
C MET A 13 -6.27 12.84 10.30
N TRP A 14 -7.27 12.86 11.18
CA TRP A 14 -8.20 11.74 11.35
C TRP A 14 -9.03 11.51 10.08
N MET A 15 -9.58 12.57 9.50
CA MET A 15 -10.30 12.47 8.22
C MET A 15 -9.38 11.99 7.09
N ALA A 16 -8.16 12.53 7.01
CA ALA A 16 -7.19 12.11 5.99
C ALA A 16 -6.80 10.63 6.12
N TYR A 17 -6.65 10.14 7.35
CA TYR A 17 -6.40 8.72 7.64
C TYR A 17 -7.57 7.83 7.20
N GLN A 18 -8.81 8.18 7.57
CA GLN A 18 -10.00 7.41 7.18
C GLN A 18 -10.16 7.37 5.65
N ASN A 19 -9.98 8.50 4.97
CA ASN A 19 -10.04 8.56 3.51
C ASN A 19 -8.95 7.69 2.86
N ASN A 20 -7.74 7.63 3.43
CA ASN A 20 -6.66 6.80 2.89
C ASN A 20 -6.86 5.31 3.17
N LEU A 21 -7.55 4.94 4.26
CA LEU A 21 -7.97 3.55 4.48
C LEU A 21 -8.95 3.10 3.39
N GLU A 22 -9.96 3.93 3.09
CA GLU A 22 -10.92 3.65 2.03
C GLU A 22 -10.23 3.59 0.65
N LEU A 23 -9.34 4.56 0.35
CA LEU A 23 -8.54 4.53 -0.87
C LEU A 23 -7.67 3.26 -0.96
N THR A 24 -7.06 2.83 0.13
CA THR A 24 -6.25 1.61 0.15
C THR A 24 -7.11 0.39 -0.21
N GLN A 25 -8.34 0.30 0.32
CA GLN A 25 -9.26 -0.78 -0.02
C GLN A 25 -9.63 -0.76 -1.51
N LEU A 26 -9.92 0.43 -2.07
CA LEU A 26 -10.20 0.59 -3.49
C LEU A 26 -9.01 0.19 -4.38
N GLU A 27 -7.78 0.51 -3.97
CA GLU A 27 -6.58 0.13 -4.73
C GLU A 27 -6.28 -1.38 -4.62
N VAL A 28 -6.67 -2.05 -3.52
CA VAL A 28 -6.63 -3.53 -3.44
C VAL A 28 -7.54 -4.14 -4.49
N GLU A 29 -8.77 -3.66 -4.61
CA GLU A 29 -9.73 -4.11 -5.63
C GLU A 29 -9.24 -3.77 -7.05
N SER A 30 -8.64 -2.60 -7.24
CA SER A 30 -8.02 -2.21 -8.52
C SER A 30 -6.89 -3.16 -8.92
N LEU A 31 -6.05 -3.55 -7.97
CA LEU A 31 -4.96 -4.50 -8.19
C LEU A 31 -5.49 -5.89 -8.55
N GLU A 32 -6.53 -6.38 -7.87
CA GLU A 32 -7.15 -7.66 -8.20
C GLU A 32 -7.68 -7.68 -9.64
N ASN A 33 -8.38 -6.63 -10.04
CA ASN A 33 -8.86 -6.48 -11.42
C ASN A 33 -7.72 -6.42 -12.44
N ALA A 34 -6.64 -5.68 -12.13
CA ALA A 34 -5.48 -5.58 -13.01
C ALA A 34 -4.75 -6.93 -13.17
N LYS A 35 -4.68 -7.74 -12.11
CA LYS A 35 -4.14 -9.10 -12.16
C LYS A 35 -4.96 -10.01 -13.06
N LEU A 36 -6.28 -10.01 -12.91
CA LEU A 36 -7.19 -10.79 -13.77
C LEU A 36 -7.06 -10.38 -15.24
N ASN A 37 -7.01 -9.07 -15.51
CA ASN A 37 -6.84 -8.57 -16.87
C ASN A 37 -5.50 -9.00 -17.48
N TYR A 38 -4.41 -8.96 -16.69
CA TYR A 38 -3.12 -9.45 -17.12
C TYR A 38 -3.12 -10.96 -17.39
N GLU A 39 -3.75 -11.76 -16.53
CA GLU A 39 -3.87 -13.21 -16.71
C GLU A 39 -4.61 -13.55 -18.01
N ILE A 40 -5.77 -12.94 -18.25
CA ILE A 40 -6.53 -13.09 -19.50
C ILE A 40 -5.69 -12.66 -20.72
N ALA A 41 -4.97 -11.54 -20.62
CA ALA A 41 -4.12 -11.07 -21.72
C ALA A 41 -2.97 -12.05 -22.01
N MET A 42 -2.38 -12.63 -20.97
CA MET A 42 -1.33 -13.65 -21.11
C MET A 42 -1.87 -14.91 -21.80
N GLU A 43 -3.03 -15.41 -21.39
CA GLU A 43 -3.66 -16.58 -22.03
C GLU A 43 -3.92 -16.35 -23.51
N ARG A 44 -4.50 -15.18 -23.86
CA ARG A 44 -4.77 -14.83 -25.26
C ARG A 44 -3.50 -14.63 -26.08
N TYR A 45 -2.45 -14.08 -25.48
CA TYR A 45 -1.14 -13.96 -26.12
C TYR A 45 -0.53 -15.32 -26.41
N GLN A 46 -0.61 -16.27 -25.47
CA GLN A 46 -0.07 -17.63 -25.64
C GLN A 46 -0.72 -18.40 -26.79
N ILE A 47 -2.01 -18.19 -27.06
CA ILE A 47 -2.71 -18.78 -28.20
C ILE A 47 -2.58 -17.96 -29.50
N GLY A 48 -1.89 -16.81 -29.46
CA GLY A 48 -1.69 -15.92 -30.61
C GLY A 48 -2.87 -15.01 -30.96
N ASP A 49 -3.88 -14.90 -30.09
CA ASP A 49 -5.09 -14.09 -30.28
C ASP A 49 -4.94 -12.64 -29.77
N LEU A 50 -3.83 -12.32 -29.12
CA LEU A 50 -3.54 -10.99 -28.59
C LEU A 50 -2.11 -10.57 -28.96
N SER A 51 -1.92 -9.31 -29.32
CA SER A 51 -0.62 -8.80 -29.75
C SER A 51 0.34 -8.57 -28.58
N GLY A 52 1.65 -8.62 -28.85
CA GLY A 52 2.65 -8.31 -27.82
C GLY A 52 2.57 -6.88 -27.27
N LEU A 53 1.95 -5.95 -28.02
CA LEU A 53 1.70 -4.58 -27.54
C LEU A 53 0.61 -4.57 -26.47
N GLU A 54 -0.53 -5.20 -26.74
CA GLU A 54 -1.65 -5.31 -25.79
C GLU A 54 -1.23 -6.05 -24.51
N LEU A 55 -0.35 -7.05 -24.61
CA LEU A 55 0.18 -7.73 -23.42
C LEU A 55 1.00 -6.78 -22.55
N ARG A 56 1.82 -5.92 -23.17
CA ARG A 56 2.60 -4.91 -22.46
C ARG A 56 1.72 -3.84 -21.82
N GLU A 57 0.62 -3.46 -22.47
CA GLU A 57 -0.37 -2.55 -21.88
C GLU A 57 -0.98 -3.15 -20.62
N ALA A 58 -1.39 -4.43 -20.66
CA ALA A 58 -1.90 -5.13 -19.48
C ALA A 58 -0.85 -5.25 -18.36
N GLN A 59 0.42 -5.53 -18.70
CA GLN A 59 1.53 -5.54 -17.74
C GLN A 59 1.74 -4.16 -17.09
N ASN A 60 1.71 -3.09 -17.89
CA ASN A 60 1.87 -1.73 -17.39
C ASN A 60 0.70 -1.36 -16.45
N SER A 61 -0.54 -1.67 -16.82
CA SER A 61 -1.70 -1.43 -15.96
C SER A 61 -1.61 -2.18 -14.62
N LEU A 62 -1.08 -3.41 -14.62
CA LEU A 62 -0.79 -4.16 -13.40
C LEU A 62 0.25 -3.45 -12.53
N LEU A 63 1.39 -3.07 -13.11
CA LEU A 63 2.46 -2.35 -12.39
C LEU A 63 1.95 -1.02 -11.80
N GLU A 64 1.14 -0.28 -12.55
CA GLU A 64 0.55 0.97 -12.08
C GLU A 64 -0.41 0.74 -10.90
N ALA A 65 -1.22 -0.32 -10.93
CA ALA A 65 -2.11 -0.68 -9.81
C ALA A 65 -1.31 -1.06 -8.56
N GLU A 66 -0.22 -1.82 -8.71
CA GLU A 66 0.68 -2.14 -7.59
C GLU A 66 1.31 -0.88 -6.98
N GLN A 67 1.76 0.05 -7.82
CA GLN A 67 2.34 1.31 -7.38
C GLN A 67 1.33 2.20 -6.65
N ARG A 68 0.09 2.30 -7.15
CA ARG A 68 -0.96 3.07 -6.47
C ARG A 68 -1.31 2.46 -5.12
N LEU A 69 -1.47 1.13 -5.04
CA LEU A 69 -1.73 0.46 -3.77
C LEU A 69 -0.61 0.72 -2.75
N LEU A 70 0.66 0.57 -3.17
CA LEU A 70 1.81 0.83 -2.31
C LEU A 70 1.81 2.28 -1.80
N THR A 71 1.45 3.23 -2.66
CA THR A 71 1.38 4.66 -2.31
C THR A 71 0.25 4.94 -1.32
N ALA A 72 -0.93 4.35 -1.51
CA ALA A 72 -2.06 4.48 -0.58
C ALA A 72 -1.74 3.87 0.81
N GLN A 73 -1.10 2.70 0.84
CA GLN A 73 -0.64 2.07 2.08
C GLN A 73 0.40 2.92 2.81
N TYR A 74 1.38 3.45 2.07
CA TYR A 74 2.41 4.34 2.63
C TYR A 74 1.78 5.61 3.24
N ASN A 75 0.88 6.27 2.52
CA ASN A 75 0.20 7.47 3.01
C ASN A 75 -0.66 7.15 4.25
N THR A 76 -1.38 6.03 4.25
CA THR A 76 -2.14 5.56 5.41
C THR A 76 -1.25 5.44 6.65
N LYS A 77 -0.05 4.85 6.50
CA LYS A 77 0.92 4.73 7.60
C LYS A 77 1.49 6.05 8.05
N LEU A 78 1.74 7.00 7.13
CA LEU A 78 2.13 8.35 7.50
C LEU A 78 1.06 9.04 8.35
N TYR A 79 -0.22 8.96 7.97
CA TYR A 79 -1.30 9.57 8.75
C TYR A 79 -1.49 8.91 10.11
N GLU A 80 -1.36 7.58 10.19
CA GLU A 80 -1.37 6.85 11.47
C GLU A 80 -0.27 7.33 12.41
N ILE A 81 0.98 7.41 11.93
CA ILE A 81 2.11 7.92 12.73
C ILE A 81 1.86 9.36 13.17
N SER A 82 1.33 10.20 12.28
CA SER A 82 1.12 11.61 12.57
C SER A 82 -0.02 11.81 13.59
N LEU A 83 -1.07 10.98 13.57
CA LEU A 83 -2.12 10.94 14.60
C LEU A 83 -1.56 10.52 15.98
N LEU A 84 -0.64 9.55 16.00
CA LEU A 84 0.06 9.15 17.22
C LEU A 84 0.94 10.27 17.78
N GLN A 85 1.59 11.05 16.92
CA GLN A 85 2.37 12.23 17.33
C GLN A 85 1.51 13.29 18.00
N VAL A 86 0.39 13.67 17.37
CA VAL A 86 -0.51 14.70 17.90
C VAL A 86 -1.22 14.24 19.19
N SER A 87 -1.46 12.93 19.35
CA SER A 87 -2.03 12.37 20.59
C SER A 87 -1.01 12.17 21.72
N GLY A 88 0.27 12.48 21.51
CA GLY A 88 1.33 12.31 22.51
C GLY A 88 1.78 10.86 22.71
N ARG A 89 1.44 9.95 21.79
CA ARG A 89 1.72 8.50 21.85
C ARG A 89 2.86 8.03 20.94
N VAL A 90 3.62 8.96 20.36
CA VAL A 90 4.72 8.65 19.40
C VAL A 90 5.78 7.66 19.94
N GLY A 91 5.93 7.54 21.27
CA GLY A 91 6.85 6.61 21.90
C GLY A 91 6.60 5.13 21.56
N GLU A 92 5.37 4.74 21.19
CA GLU A 92 5.03 3.35 20.83
C GLU A 92 5.62 2.91 19.47
N TYR A 93 5.99 3.85 18.58
CA TYR A 93 6.54 3.54 17.25
C TYR A 93 8.06 3.77 17.13
N LEU A 94 8.68 4.45 18.10
CA LEU A 94 10.14 4.63 18.17
C LEU A 94 10.88 3.37 18.64
N ILE A 95 10.15 2.31 19.02
CA ILE A 95 10.67 1.04 19.51
C ILE A 95 9.93 -0.11 18.80
N PRO A 96 10.51 -0.87 17.85
CA PRO A 96 11.73 -0.62 17.09
C PRO A 96 11.58 -0.86 15.55
N LEU A 97 12.42 -0.17 14.77
CA LEU A 97 12.88 -0.62 13.44
C LEU A 97 13.82 -1.85 13.53
N SER A 98 13.65 -2.71 14.55
CA SER A 98 14.36 -3.97 14.61
C SER A 98 13.54 -5.00 13.83
N PRO A 99 14.09 -5.60 12.76
CA PRO A 99 13.44 -6.74 12.13
C PRO A 99 13.23 -7.83 13.19
N PRO A 100 12.11 -8.58 13.16
CA PRO A 100 11.85 -9.63 14.13
C PRO A 100 13.02 -10.62 14.14
N ALA A 101 13.72 -10.67 15.26
CA ALA A 101 14.67 -11.73 15.55
C ALA A 101 13.90 -13.05 15.62
N GLY A 102 13.95 -13.86 14.55
CA GLY A 102 13.38 -15.20 14.57
C GLY A 102 12.72 -15.66 13.28
N ARG A 103 13.52 -15.85 12.23
CA ARG A 103 13.42 -17.09 11.43
C ARG A 103 14.81 -17.71 11.37
N SER A 104 15.15 -18.41 12.44
CA SER A 104 16.06 -19.53 12.37
C SER A 104 15.40 -20.62 11.51
N SER A 105 15.98 -20.92 10.36
CA SER A 105 16.06 -22.31 9.92
C SER A 105 17.53 -22.65 9.62
N PRO A 106 17.94 -23.90 9.91
CA PRO A 106 19.33 -24.30 10.06
C PRO A 106 19.85 -25.05 8.83
N THR A 107 21.17 -24.98 8.59
CA THR A 107 21.98 -25.98 7.82
C THR A 107 21.64 -26.06 6.32
N GLU A 108 22.58 -25.85 5.38
CA GLU A 108 23.69 -26.71 4.97
C GLU A 108 24.76 -25.79 4.35
N VAL A 109 26.01 -25.70 4.83
CA VAL A 109 27.10 -26.68 4.64
C VAL A 109 27.09 -27.31 3.26
N ARG A 110 27.65 -26.63 2.25
CA ARG A 110 28.94 -27.01 1.65
C ARG A 110 29.44 -25.96 0.66
#